data_AF-A0A5C4XKJ2-F1
#
_entry.id   AF-A0A5C4XKJ2-F1
#
_cell.length_a   1.000
_cell.length_b   1.000
_cell.length_c   1.000
_cell.angle_alpha   90.00
_cell.angle_beta   90.00
_cell.angle_gamma   90.00
#
_symmetry.space_group_name_H-M   'P 1'
#
loop_
_entity.id
_entity.type
_entity.pdbx_description
1 polymer ?
#
loop_
_entity_poly.entity_id
_entity_poly.type
_entity_poly.pdbx_seq_one_letter_code
_entity_poly.pdbx_strand_id
1 'polypeptide(L)'
;MNMLAFAINTAERAPLTDGMTLAGIDFLCTRTKRRLAATPADQESLFVDAMNQYPVAIHSDEANRQHYEVPAVFFSRVLGPSRKYSCCLYPAEHTTLKEAEVYALAETVKHAAIEDGMTILELGCGWGSLSLYLASQFPNSRIVSVSNSASQRAFILATANQRGLTNLSVMTADMNDFAIDQRFDCVVSIEMFEHMSNWRKLFERAHDWVKPEGRLFLHVFTHRDRSYRFDRDDPSDWIAHHFFTGGIMPAHDLPHRFPDLFTVDEEWRWSGTHYRRTALDWLANFDREIDRVRPIFAEVYDKDAHLWLRRWRLFFLATAGLFGHENGDIWGVGHYLLKPRRS
;
A
#
# COMPACT_ATOMS: atom_id res chain seq x y z
N MET A 1 13.86 23.78 17.83
CA MET A 1 12.80 22.75 17.86
C MET A 1 11.59 23.27 17.11
N ASN A 2 11.17 22.58 16.05
CA ASN A 2 9.96 22.89 15.30
C ASN A 2 8.74 22.71 16.23
N MET A 3 7.95 23.77 16.48
CA MET A 3 6.77 23.71 17.37
C MET A 3 5.76 22.65 16.91
N LEU A 4 5.67 22.40 15.60
CA LEU A 4 4.80 21.37 15.03
C LEU A 4 5.27 19.96 15.41
N ALA A 5 6.57 19.70 15.27
CA ALA A 5 7.16 18.42 15.67
C ALA A 5 6.98 18.17 17.18
N PHE A 6 7.13 19.19 18.01
CA PHE A 6 6.86 19.09 19.44
C PHE A 6 5.39 18.76 19.74
N ALA A 7 4.45 19.42 19.05
CA ALA A 7 3.02 19.16 19.21
C ALA A 7 2.64 17.73 18.80
N ILE A 8 3.16 17.23 17.69
CA ILE A 8 2.90 15.86 17.20
C ILE A 8 3.46 14.81 18.16
N ASN A 9 4.72 14.98 18.61
CA ASN A 9 5.33 14.07 19.60
C ASN A 9 4.60 14.10 20.96
N THR A 10 4.09 15.27 21.34
CA THR A 10 3.28 15.40 22.57
C THR A 10 1.93 14.72 22.41
N ALA A 11 1.28 14.86 21.24
CA ALA A 11 0.01 14.22 20.92
C ALA A 11 0.12 12.68 20.93
N GLU A 12 1.23 12.11 20.46
CA GLU A 12 1.50 10.67 20.52
C GLU A 12 1.43 10.10 21.95
N ARG A 13 1.90 10.90 22.92
CA ARG A 13 2.01 10.50 24.33
C ARG A 13 0.81 10.93 25.17
N ALA A 14 -0.03 11.82 24.65
CA ALA A 14 -1.22 12.33 25.33
C ALA A 14 -2.44 11.40 25.13
N PRO A 15 -3.33 11.30 26.13
CA PRO A 15 -4.57 10.52 26.03
C PRO A 15 -5.65 11.30 25.26
N LEU A 16 -5.39 11.62 23.98
CA LEU A 16 -6.37 12.28 23.12
C LEU A 16 -7.47 11.31 22.71
N THR A 17 -8.70 11.80 22.60
CA THR A 17 -9.80 11.02 22.02
C THR A 17 -9.65 10.94 20.50
N ASP A 18 -10.23 9.91 19.87
CA ASP A 18 -10.17 9.75 18.42
C ASP A 18 -10.70 10.97 17.66
N GLY A 19 -11.78 11.59 18.16
CA GLY A 19 -12.34 12.81 17.57
C GLY A 19 -11.37 13.99 17.60
N MET A 20 -10.65 14.18 18.71
CA MET A 20 -9.61 15.23 18.82
C MET A 20 -8.43 14.93 17.89
N THR A 21 -8.01 13.67 17.82
CA THR A 21 -6.94 13.21 16.94
C THR A 21 -7.30 13.43 15.47
N LEU A 22 -8.50 13.04 15.04
CA LEU A 22 -8.99 13.24 13.68
C LEU A 22 -9.09 14.73 13.31
N ALA A 23 -9.53 15.59 14.23
CA ALA A 23 -9.54 17.04 14.02
C ALA A 23 -8.12 17.60 13.82
N GLY A 24 -7.14 17.12 14.58
CA GLY A 24 -5.73 17.48 14.40
C GLY A 24 -5.18 17.02 13.05
N ILE A 25 -5.48 15.79 12.63
CA ILE A 25 -5.10 15.25 11.32
C ILE A 25 -5.73 16.06 10.19
N ASP A 26 -7.01 16.42 10.29
CA ASP A 26 -7.71 17.23 9.28
C ASP A 26 -7.09 18.62 9.11
N PHE A 27 -6.67 19.24 10.22
CA PHE A 27 -5.92 20.49 10.19
C PHE A 27 -4.57 20.35 9.46
N LEU A 28 -3.82 19.28 9.74
CA LEU A 28 -2.54 19.00 9.06
C LEU A 28 -2.76 18.72 7.57
N CYS A 29 -3.79 17.96 7.21
CA CYS A 29 -4.18 17.70 5.82
C CYS A 29 -4.51 19.00 5.09
N THR A 30 -5.32 19.88 5.70
CA THR A 30 -5.64 21.21 5.15
C THR A 30 -4.37 22.03 4.88
N ARG A 31 -3.42 22.03 5.81
CA ARG A 31 -2.13 22.72 5.66
C ARG A 31 -1.31 22.14 4.51
N THR A 32 -1.19 20.81 4.43
CA THR A 32 -0.47 20.12 3.35
C THR A 32 -1.09 20.42 2.00
N LYS A 33 -2.42 20.32 1.87
CA LYS A 33 -3.15 20.66 0.64
C LYS A 33 -2.87 22.09 0.18
N ARG A 34 -2.95 23.08 1.08
CA ARG A 34 -2.64 24.49 0.76
C ARG A 34 -1.21 24.68 0.27
N ARG A 35 -0.24 24.01 0.91
CA ARG A 35 1.17 24.02 0.50
C ARG A 35 1.33 23.44 -0.91
N LEU A 36 0.73 22.29 -1.18
CA LEU A 36 0.80 21.62 -2.49
C LEU A 36 0.09 22.44 -3.59
N ALA A 37 -1.04 23.07 -3.29
CA ALA A 37 -1.75 23.94 -4.22
C ALA A 37 -0.94 25.19 -4.61
N ALA A 38 -0.07 25.69 -3.71
CA ALA A 38 0.85 26.78 -3.98
C ALA A 38 2.12 26.34 -4.72
N THR A 39 2.31 25.03 -4.94
CA THR A 39 3.52 24.49 -5.58
C THR A 39 3.41 24.63 -7.11
N PRO A 40 4.39 25.29 -7.77
CA PRO A 40 4.43 25.45 -9.22
C PRO A 40 4.31 24.12 -9.99
N ALA A 41 3.70 24.15 -11.18
CA ALA A 41 3.40 22.94 -11.95
C ALA A 41 4.65 22.21 -12.48
N ASP A 42 5.74 22.94 -12.73
CA ASP A 42 7.04 22.39 -13.16
C ASP A 42 7.73 21.55 -12.08
N GLN A 43 7.34 21.71 -10.80
CA GLN A 43 7.86 20.89 -9.70
C GLN A 43 7.50 19.41 -9.85
N GLU A 44 6.39 19.07 -10.50
CA GLU A 44 6.05 17.67 -10.76
C GLU A 44 7.05 17.03 -11.73
N SER A 45 7.46 17.74 -12.78
CA SER A 45 8.49 17.25 -13.71
C SER A 45 9.84 17.09 -13.00
N LEU A 46 10.23 18.05 -12.15
CA LEU A 46 11.44 17.95 -11.35
C LEU A 46 11.40 16.77 -10.36
N PHE A 47 10.23 16.48 -9.79
CA PHE A 47 10.03 15.32 -8.93
C PHE A 47 10.26 14.00 -9.67
N VAL A 48 9.71 13.88 -10.89
CA VAL A 48 9.91 12.71 -11.76
C VAL A 48 11.39 12.55 -12.13
N ASP A 49 12.05 13.63 -12.54
CA ASP A 49 13.48 13.59 -12.90
C ASP A 49 14.36 13.18 -11.72
N ALA A 50 14.04 13.68 -10.52
CA ALA A 50 14.76 13.38 -9.29
C ALA A 50 14.65 11.90 -8.89
N MET A 51 13.61 11.16 -9.32
CA MET A 51 13.48 9.72 -9.00
C MET A 51 14.69 8.91 -9.43
N ASN A 52 15.33 9.28 -10.54
CA ASN A 52 16.51 8.58 -11.07
C ASN A 52 17.74 8.65 -10.15
N GLN A 53 17.74 9.57 -9.19
CA GLN A 53 18.83 9.75 -8.24
C GLN A 53 18.72 8.82 -7.02
N TYR A 54 17.60 8.10 -6.88
CA TYR A 54 17.34 7.22 -5.75
C TYR A 54 17.51 5.75 -6.13
N PRO A 55 17.81 4.86 -5.16
CA PRO A 55 17.61 3.42 -5.33
C PRO A 55 16.11 3.10 -5.54
N VAL A 56 15.80 1.85 -5.92
CA VAL A 56 14.40 1.44 -6.13
C VAL A 56 13.61 1.59 -4.84
N ALA A 57 14.14 1.07 -3.74
CA ALA A 57 13.61 1.27 -2.39
C ALA A 57 14.69 1.89 -1.50
N ILE A 58 14.32 2.95 -0.77
CA ILE A 58 15.14 3.55 0.28
C ILE A 58 14.82 2.84 1.61
N HIS A 59 15.85 2.58 2.44
CA HIS A 59 15.68 2.02 3.80
C HIS A 59 14.89 0.70 3.87
N SER A 60 15.01 -0.18 2.87
CA SER A 60 14.24 -1.44 2.80
C SER A 60 14.38 -2.33 4.04
N ASP A 61 15.58 -2.43 4.61
CA ASP A 61 15.83 -3.16 5.86
C ASP A 61 15.11 -2.58 7.08
N GLU A 62 14.99 -1.24 7.16
CA GLU A 62 14.35 -0.56 8.29
C GLU A 62 12.82 -0.57 8.14
N ALA A 63 12.31 -0.38 6.92
CA ALA A 63 10.90 -0.57 6.61
C ALA A 63 10.44 -2.01 6.92
N ASN A 64 11.30 -3.00 6.63
CA ASN A 64 11.10 -4.40 6.98
C ASN A 64 10.95 -4.60 8.50
N ARG A 65 11.82 -3.97 9.29
CA ARG A 65 11.76 -4.06 10.77
C ARG A 65 10.54 -3.35 11.35
N GLN A 66 10.20 -2.16 10.86
CA GLN A 66 9.08 -1.38 11.42
C GLN A 66 7.70 -2.01 11.20
N HIS A 67 7.45 -2.65 10.05
CA HIS A 67 6.11 -3.16 9.67
C HIS A 67 5.96 -4.66 9.80
N TYR A 68 7.02 -5.42 9.48
CA TYR A 68 6.92 -6.87 9.30
C TYR A 68 7.46 -7.65 10.51
N GLU A 69 7.93 -6.96 11.56
CA GLU A 69 8.18 -7.56 12.89
C GLU A 69 6.86 -7.88 13.62
N VAL A 70 5.74 -7.27 13.22
CA VAL A 70 4.43 -7.63 13.78
C VAL A 70 3.96 -8.96 13.18
N PRO A 71 3.69 -9.99 14.02
CA PRO A 71 3.44 -11.33 13.51
C PRO A 71 2.10 -11.44 12.78
N ALA A 72 1.99 -12.42 11.87
CA ALA A 72 0.80 -12.70 11.07
C ALA A 72 -0.50 -12.79 11.89
N VAL A 73 -0.40 -13.22 13.15
CA VAL A 73 -1.54 -13.33 14.06
C VAL A 73 -2.18 -11.98 14.34
N PHE A 74 -1.41 -10.89 14.47
CA PHE A 74 -1.96 -9.55 14.64
C PHE A 74 -2.84 -9.15 13.45
N PHE A 75 -2.32 -9.31 12.23
CA PHE A 75 -3.05 -8.99 11.02
C PHE A 75 -4.31 -9.85 10.86
N SER A 76 -4.30 -11.10 11.34
CA SER A 76 -5.50 -11.93 11.36
C SER A 76 -6.59 -11.46 12.34
N ARG A 77 -6.26 -10.60 13.31
CA ARG A 77 -7.20 -9.99 14.26
C ARG A 77 -7.80 -8.69 13.73
N VAL A 78 -6.97 -7.90 13.06
CA VAL A 78 -7.30 -6.52 12.69
C VAL A 78 -7.86 -6.40 11.27
N LEU A 79 -7.34 -7.19 10.32
CA LEU A 79 -7.81 -7.16 8.93
C LEU A 79 -9.06 -8.04 8.74
N GLY A 80 -9.60 -8.04 7.53
CA GLY A 80 -10.66 -8.98 7.15
C GLY A 80 -10.12 -10.39 6.86
N PRO A 81 -11.01 -11.35 6.55
CA PRO A 81 -10.64 -12.75 6.38
C PRO A 81 -9.64 -13.04 5.24
N SER A 82 -9.60 -12.18 4.23
CA SER A 82 -8.65 -12.26 3.11
C SER A 82 -7.29 -11.67 3.46
N ARG A 83 -7.19 -10.97 4.61
CA ARG A 83 -5.99 -10.27 5.08
C ARG A 83 -5.49 -9.23 4.08
N LYS A 84 -6.41 -8.52 3.43
CA LYS A 84 -6.05 -7.45 2.49
C LYS A 84 -5.59 -6.24 3.28
N TYR A 85 -4.28 -6.01 3.30
CA TYR A 85 -3.68 -4.85 3.97
C TYR A 85 -3.46 -3.70 2.98
N SER A 86 -4.56 -3.25 2.39
CA SER A 86 -4.65 -2.14 1.43
C SER A 86 -6.11 -1.72 1.27
N CYS A 87 -6.39 -0.62 0.58
CA CYS A 87 -7.73 -0.06 0.42
C CYS A 87 -8.76 -1.09 -0.06
N CYS A 88 -9.86 -1.27 0.69
CA CYS A 88 -10.98 -2.14 0.31
C CYS A 88 -12.07 -1.35 -0.43
N LEU A 89 -12.97 -2.03 -1.14
CA LEU A 89 -14.01 -1.40 -1.96
C LEU A 89 -15.38 -1.54 -1.30
N TYR A 90 -16.08 -0.43 -1.08
CA TYR A 90 -17.38 -0.40 -0.41
C TYR A 90 -18.46 0.11 -1.37
N PRO A 91 -19.07 -0.76 -2.18
CA PRO A 91 -20.07 -0.34 -3.17
C PRO A 91 -21.38 0.15 -2.55
N ALA A 92 -21.67 -0.24 -1.30
CA ALA A 92 -22.87 0.16 -0.57
C ALA A 92 -22.58 0.46 0.91
N GLU A 93 -23.44 1.26 1.54
CA GLU A 93 -23.32 1.64 2.95
C GLU A 93 -23.27 0.44 3.90
N HIS A 94 -23.99 -0.64 3.62
CA HIS A 94 -24.04 -1.84 4.47
C HIS A 94 -22.95 -2.88 4.17
N THR A 95 -22.04 -2.59 3.24
CA THR A 95 -20.93 -3.51 2.90
C THR A 95 -20.04 -3.74 4.11
N THR A 96 -19.90 -4.99 4.54
CA THR A 96 -18.98 -5.36 5.64
C THR A 96 -17.53 -5.37 5.17
N LEU A 97 -16.55 -5.24 6.09
CA LEU A 97 -15.12 -5.35 5.74
C LEU A 97 -14.81 -6.65 4.98
N LYS A 98 -15.42 -7.77 5.38
CA LYS A 98 -15.25 -9.07 4.71
C LYS A 98 -15.66 -9.00 3.24
N GLU A 99 -16.81 -8.40 2.95
CA GLU A 99 -17.31 -8.23 1.59
C GLU A 99 -16.44 -7.22 0.83
N ALA A 100 -16.03 -6.13 1.49
CA ALA A 100 -15.23 -5.08 0.89
C ALA A 100 -13.84 -5.54 0.43
N GLU A 101 -13.22 -6.48 1.15
CA GLU A 101 -11.99 -7.14 0.71
C GLU A 101 -12.23 -7.92 -0.60
N VAL A 102 -13.30 -8.72 -0.66
CA VAL A 102 -13.64 -9.52 -1.83
C VAL A 102 -14.00 -8.63 -3.02
N TYR A 103 -14.79 -7.57 -2.82
CA TYR A 103 -15.11 -6.61 -3.86
C TYR A 103 -13.85 -5.94 -4.41
N ALA A 104 -12.90 -5.55 -3.57
CA ALA A 104 -11.65 -4.94 -4.03
C ALA A 104 -10.79 -5.91 -4.84
N LEU A 105 -10.71 -7.19 -4.44
CA LEU A 105 -9.98 -8.23 -5.17
C LEU A 105 -10.64 -8.54 -6.52
N ALA A 106 -11.97 -8.62 -6.56
CA ALA A 106 -12.73 -8.83 -7.79
C ALA A 106 -12.57 -7.63 -8.75
N GLU A 107 -12.62 -6.40 -8.26
CA GLU A 107 -12.43 -5.21 -9.09
C GLU A 107 -10.98 -5.11 -9.59
N THR A 108 -10.00 -5.55 -8.79
CA THR A 108 -8.60 -5.67 -9.23
C THR A 108 -8.49 -6.66 -10.40
N VAL A 109 -9.06 -7.85 -10.28
CA VAL A 109 -9.07 -8.86 -11.36
C VAL A 109 -9.70 -8.32 -12.63
N LYS A 110 -10.83 -7.63 -12.50
CA LYS A 110 -11.53 -7.01 -13.62
C LYS A 110 -10.69 -5.92 -14.29
N HIS A 111 -10.17 -4.97 -13.53
CA HIS A 111 -9.38 -3.85 -14.08
C HIS A 111 -8.03 -4.30 -14.63
N ALA A 112 -7.44 -5.36 -14.06
CA ALA A 112 -6.21 -5.96 -14.54
C ALA A 112 -6.41 -6.88 -15.77
N ALA A 113 -7.67 -7.04 -16.23
CA ALA A 113 -8.06 -7.94 -17.31
C ALA A 113 -7.51 -9.36 -17.13
N ILE A 114 -7.56 -9.88 -15.89
CA ILE A 114 -7.03 -11.21 -15.58
C ILE A 114 -8.02 -12.29 -16.00
N GLU A 115 -7.52 -13.27 -16.75
CA GLU A 115 -8.27 -14.44 -17.20
C GLU A 115 -7.58 -15.74 -16.76
N ASP A 116 -8.33 -16.84 -16.76
CA ASP A 116 -7.78 -18.16 -16.45
C ASP A 116 -6.80 -18.62 -17.54
N GLY A 117 -5.70 -19.25 -17.15
CA GLY A 117 -4.62 -19.67 -18.05
C GLY A 117 -3.48 -18.65 -18.20
N MET A 118 -3.58 -17.46 -17.59
CA MET A 118 -2.52 -16.46 -17.59
C MET A 118 -1.36 -16.82 -16.66
N THR A 119 -0.14 -16.40 -17.02
CA THR A 119 0.99 -16.35 -16.09
C THR A 119 1.07 -14.97 -15.47
N ILE A 120 0.95 -14.89 -14.14
CA ILE A 120 0.78 -13.64 -13.40
C ILE A 120 1.94 -13.43 -12.44
N LEU A 121 2.53 -12.23 -12.44
CA LEU A 121 3.50 -11.79 -11.43
C LEU A 121 2.85 -10.77 -10.51
N GLU A 122 2.85 -11.02 -9.21
CA GLU A 122 2.39 -10.09 -8.18
C GLU A 122 3.58 -9.51 -7.42
N LEU A 123 3.80 -8.21 -7.55
CA LEU A 123 4.85 -7.45 -6.86
C LEU A 123 4.30 -6.92 -5.53
N GLY A 124 4.92 -7.32 -4.41
CA GLY A 124 4.53 -6.88 -3.07
C GLY A 124 3.25 -7.57 -2.57
N CYS A 125 3.25 -8.90 -2.48
CA CYS A 125 2.03 -9.67 -2.22
C CYS A 125 1.46 -9.59 -0.79
N GLY A 126 2.15 -8.92 0.14
CA GLY A 126 1.71 -8.79 1.53
C GLY A 126 1.36 -10.14 2.18
N TRP A 127 0.18 -10.24 2.80
CA TRP A 127 -0.33 -11.50 3.38
C TRP A 127 -1.00 -12.44 2.36
N GLY A 128 -0.84 -12.18 1.07
CA GLY A 128 -1.31 -13.01 -0.05
C GLY A 128 -2.80 -12.91 -0.33
N SER A 129 -3.43 -11.77 -0.03
CA SER A 129 -4.86 -11.57 -0.27
C SER A 129 -5.21 -11.75 -1.75
N LEU A 130 -4.42 -11.17 -2.66
CA LEU A 130 -4.61 -11.37 -4.09
C LEU A 130 -4.02 -12.72 -4.55
N SER A 131 -2.83 -13.11 -4.08
CA SER A 131 -2.20 -14.38 -4.47
C SER A 131 -3.12 -15.59 -4.28
N LEU A 132 -3.72 -15.71 -3.08
CA LEU A 132 -4.61 -16.81 -2.73
C LEU A 132 -5.96 -16.71 -3.44
N TYR A 133 -6.43 -15.48 -3.71
CA TYR A 133 -7.65 -15.24 -4.48
C TYR A 133 -7.47 -15.69 -5.92
N LEU A 134 -6.42 -15.24 -6.60
CA LEU A 134 -6.09 -15.63 -7.97
C LEU A 134 -5.90 -17.14 -8.09
N ALA A 135 -5.14 -17.75 -7.18
CA ALA A 135 -4.86 -19.18 -7.23
C ALA A 135 -6.13 -20.02 -7.12
N SER A 136 -7.10 -19.57 -6.31
CA SER A 136 -8.38 -20.24 -6.14
C SER A 136 -9.35 -20.00 -7.29
N GLN A 137 -9.37 -18.80 -7.89
CA GLN A 137 -10.33 -18.45 -8.96
C GLN A 137 -9.87 -18.92 -10.35
N PHE A 138 -8.56 -19.04 -10.56
CA PHE A 138 -7.96 -19.32 -11.86
C PHE A 138 -7.03 -20.53 -11.79
N PRO A 139 -7.58 -21.76 -11.73
CA PRO A 139 -6.80 -22.98 -11.52
C PRO A 139 -5.84 -23.31 -12.67
N ASN A 140 -6.07 -22.77 -13.88
CA ASN A 140 -5.18 -22.98 -15.03
C ASN A 140 -4.11 -21.87 -15.15
N SER A 141 -4.25 -20.77 -14.41
CA SER A 141 -3.24 -19.71 -14.32
C SER A 141 -2.05 -20.13 -13.45
N ARG A 142 -0.89 -19.54 -13.69
CA ARG A 142 0.31 -19.70 -12.85
C ARG A 142 0.63 -18.38 -12.16
N ILE A 143 0.68 -18.37 -10.83
CA ILE A 143 0.94 -17.16 -10.05
C ILE A 143 2.32 -17.22 -9.41
N VAL A 144 3.09 -16.17 -9.64
CA VAL A 144 4.37 -15.90 -8.97
C VAL A 144 4.19 -14.64 -8.14
N SER A 145 4.23 -14.78 -6.82
CA SER A 145 4.09 -13.66 -5.90
C SER A 145 5.41 -13.34 -5.23
N VAL A 146 5.71 -12.06 -5.03
CA VAL A 146 6.96 -11.62 -4.43
C VAL A 146 6.68 -10.80 -3.18
N SER A 147 7.35 -11.15 -2.08
CA SER A 147 7.32 -10.42 -0.81
C SER A 147 8.76 -10.20 -0.32
N ASN A 148 9.00 -9.12 0.40
CA ASN A 148 10.25 -8.91 1.15
C ASN A 148 10.31 -9.73 2.45
N SER A 149 9.19 -10.34 2.87
CA SER A 149 9.05 -10.99 4.17
C SER A 149 8.97 -12.52 4.07
N ALA A 150 9.88 -13.20 4.77
CA ALA A 150 9.85 -14.66 4.91
C ALA A 150 8.62 -15.17 5.67
N SER A 151 8.11 -14.40 6.64
CA SER A 151 6.94 -14.78 7.43
C SER A 151 5.64 -14.71 6.60
N GLN A 152 5.52 -13.72 5.73
CA GLN A 152 4.45 -13.61 4.74
C GLN A 152 4.47 -14.81 3.78
N ARG A 153 5.63 -15.10 3.19
CA ARG A 153 5.81 -16.27 2.33
C ARG A 153 5.37 -17.57 3.02
N ALA A 154 5.84 -17.80 4.25
CA ALA A 154 5.49 -19.00 5.01
C ALA A 154 3.98 -19.12 5.24
N PHE A 155 3.32 -18.01 5.61
CA PHE A 155 1.87 -17.97 5.80
C PHE A 155 1.10 -18.30 4.51
N ILE A 156 1.50 -17.70 3.38
CA ILE A 156 0.81 -17.88 2.09
C ILE A 156 0.94 -19.32 1.63
N LEU A 157 2.15 -19.90 1.67
CA LEU A 157 2.38 -21.28 1.24
C LEU A 157 1.65 -22.29 2.14
N ALA A 158 1.62 -22.07 3.45
CA ALA A 158 0.85 -22.91 4.37
C ALA A 158 -0.66 -22.86 4.06
N THR A 159 -1.18 -21.67 3.78
CA THR A 159 -2.60 -21.47 3.41
C THR A 159 -2.93 -22.09 2.05
N ALA A 160 -2.04 -21.94 1.06
CA ALA A 160 -2.19 -22.56 -0.25
C ALA A 160 -2.21 -24.09 -0.13
N ASN A 161 -1.28 -24.68 0.62
CA ASN A 161 -1.24 -26.12 0.88
C ASN A 161 -2.51 -26.63 1.58
N GLN A 162 -2.99 -25.90 2.61
CA GLN A 162 -4.23 -26.25 3.31
C GLN A 162 -5.45 -26.24 2.37
N ARG A 163 -5.46 -25.36 1.35
CA ARG A 163 -6.53 -25.23 0.37
C ARG A 163 -6.33 -26.09 -0.89
N GLY A 164 -5.23 -26.84 -0.99
CA GLY A 164 -4.90 -27.64 -2.18
C GLY A 164 -4.55 -26.81 -3.42
N LEU A 165 -4.10 -25.56 -3.25
CA LEU A 165 -3.73 -24.67 -4.35
C LEU A 165 -2.30 -24.99 -4.81
N THR A 166 -2.16 -25.50 -6.03
CA THR A 166 -0.88 -25.98 -6.58
C THR A 166 -0.25 -25.05 -7.62
N ASN A 167 -0.98 -24.00 -8.00
CA ASN A 167 -0.61 -23.06 -9.06
C ASN A 167 0.01 -21.75 -8.55
N LEU A 168 0.35 -21.67 -7.26
CA LEU A 168 0.93 -20.50 -6.61
C LEU A 168 2.37 -20.78 -6.14
N SER A 169 3.27 -19.89 -6.48
CA SER A 169 4.64 -19.83 -5.96
C SER A 169 4.90 -18.48 -5.31
N VAL A 170 5.68 -18.47 -4.23
CA VAL A 170 6.01 -17.23 -3.49
C VAL A 170 7.51 -17.12 -3.28
N MET A 171 8.09 -16.01 -3.71
CA MET A 171 9.51 -15.66 -3.59
C MET A 171 9.71 -14.62 -2.50
N THR A 172 10.77 -14.78 -1.70
CA THR A 172 11.22 -13.75 -0.76
C THR A 172 12.39 -13.00 -1.38
N ALA A 173 12.22 -11.71 -1.69
CA ALA A 173 13.25 -10.87 -2.32
C ALA A 173 13.07 -9.39 -1.98
N ASP A 174 14.19 -8.66 -1.87
CA ASP A 174 14.21 -7.19 -1.86
C ASP A 174 14.05 -6.66 -3.28
N MET A 175 13.24 -5.63 -3.48
CA MET A 175 12.97 -5.07 -4.81
C MET A 175 14.15 -4.28 -5.38
N ASN A 176 15.14 -3.89 -4.58
CA ASN A 176 16.40 -3.37 -5.10
C ASN A 176 17.14 -4.43 -5.94
N ASP A 177 17.07 -5.70 -5.54
CA ASP A 177 17.84 -6.80 -6.13
C ASP A 177 17.01 -7.81 -6.91
N PHE A 178 15.67 -7.77 -6.79
CA PHE A 178 14.78 -8.73 -7.44
C PHE A 178 14.92 -8.68 -8.97
N ALA A 179 15.18 -9.84 -9.54
CA ALA A 179 15.23 -10.10 -10.98
C ALA A 179 14.67 -11.50 -11.24
N ILE A 180 14.04 -11.66 -12.41
CA ILE A 180 13.49 -12.94 -12.85
C ILE A 180 13.60 -13.02 -14.37
N ASP A 181 14.07 -14.18 -14.87
CA ASP A 181 14.19 -14.47 -16.30
C ASP A 181 12.91 -15.16 -16.79
N GLN A 182 11.79 -14.45 -16.69
CA GLN A 182 10.48 -14.90 -17.12
C GLN A 182 9.61 -13.70 -17.52
N ARG A 183 8.80 -13.88 -18.56
CA ARG A 183 7.77 -12.91 -18.96
C ARG A 183 6.36 -13.37 -18.59
N PHE A 184 5.52 -12.42 -18.21
CA PHE A 184 4.18 -12.61 -17.66
C PHE A 184 3.12 -11.99 -18.56
N ASP A 185 1.94 -12.62 -18.60
CA ASP A 185 0.77 -12.06 -19.29
C ASP A 185 0.26 -10.83 -18.55
N CYS A 186 0.31 -10.86 -17.22
CA CYS A 186 -0.06 -9.73 -16.36
C CYS A 186 0.94 -9.58 -15.21
N VAL A 187 1.49 -8.39 -15.03
CA VAL A 187 2.20 -7.98 -13.82
C VAL A 187 1.25 -7.11 -13.00
N VAL A 188 1.13 -7.37 -11.70
CA VAL A 188 0.20 -6.69 -10.81
C VAL A 188 0.95 -6.16 -9.60
N SER A 189 0.65 -4.94 -9.19
CA SER A 189 1.10 -4.36 -7.92
C SER A 189 -0.08 -3.75 -7.18
N ILE A 190 -0.29 -4.14 -5.92
CA ILE A 190 -1.26 -3.51 -5.01
C ILE A 190 -0.52 -2.85 -3.87
N GLU A 191 -0.60 -1.53 -3.80
CA GLU A 191 -0.04 -0.67 -2.76
C GLU A 191 1.43 -0.98 -2.42
N MET A 192 2.26 -1.21 -3.45
CA MET A 192 3.70 -1.45 -3.32
C MET A 192 4.53 -0.29 -3.89
N PHE A 193 4.09 0.33 -4.99
CA PHE A 193 4.85 1.34 -5.72
C PHE A 193 5.07 2.63 -4.90
N GLU A 194 4.12 3.03 -4.06
CA GLU A 194 4.24 4.12 -3.09
C GLU A 194 5.38 3.93 -2.08
N HIS A 195 5.81 2.70 -1.83
CA HIS A 195 6.96 2.41 -0.97
C HIS A 195 8.29 2.51 -1.72
N MET A 196 8.26 2.73 -3.03
CA MET A 196 9.42 2.78 -3.92
C MET A 196 9.74 4.22 -4.29
N SER A 197 11.03 4.54 -4.37
CA SER A 197 11.52 5.90 -4.58
C SER A 197 11.93 6.18 -6.03
N ASN A 198 12.26 5.13 -6.78
CA ASN A 198 12.65 5.20 -8.19
C ASN A 198 11.70 4.38 -9.08
N TRP A 199 10.59 5.01 -9.49
CA TRP A 199 9.58 4.38 -10.34
C TRP A 199 10.07 4.13 -11.76
N ARG A 200 10.96 4.97 -12.32
CA ARG A 200 11.53 4.74 -13.65
C ARG A 200 12.23 3.38 -13.73
N LYS A 201 13.16 3.13 -12.82
CA LYS A 201 13.91 1.86 -12.79
C LYS A 201 13.00 0.66 -12.54
N LEU A 202 11.95 0.84 -11.74
CA LEU A 202 10.96 -0.21 -11.52
C LEU A 202 10.08 -0.47 -12.75
N PHE A 203 9.68 0.58 -13.47
CA PHE A 203 8.98 0.43 -14.76
C PHE A 203 9.87 -0.20 -15.83
N GLU A 204 11.16 0.13 -15.91
CA GLU A 204 12.11 -0.52 -16.83
C GLU A 204 12.15 -2.03 -16.58
N ARG A 205 12.26 -2.45 -15.31
CA ARG A 205 12.20 -3.86 -14.93
C ARG A 205 10.84 -4.50 -15.22
N ALA A 206 9.75 -3.82 -14.91
CA ALA A 206 8.41 -4.32 -15.20
C ALA A 206 8.21 -4.50 -16.71
N HIS A 207 8.73 -3.60 -17.54
CA HIS A 207 8.70 -3.72 -19.01
C HIS A 207 9.40 -5.00 -19.49
N ASP A 208 10.53 -5.35 -18.88
CA ASP A 208 11.23 -6.61 -19.16
C ASP A 208 10.48 -7.86 -18.69
N TRP A 209 9.65 -7.74 -17.65
CA TRP A 209 8.84 -8.84 -17.13
C TRP A 209 7.50 -8.99 -17.85
N VAL A 210 6.99 -7.96 -18.53
CA VAL A 210 5.70 -8.05 -19.24
C VAL A 210 5.92 -8.62 -20.65
N LYS A 211 5.04 -9.53 -21.10
CA LYS A 211 5.02 -10.00 -22.50
C LYS A 211 4.63 -8.86 -23.46
N PRO A 212 4.99 -8.89 -24.76
CA PRO A 212 4.65 -7.82 -25.71
C PRO A 212 3.15 -7.47 -25.83
N GLU A 213 2.26 -8.45 -25.58
CA GLU A 213 0.81 -8.28 -25.55
C GLU A 213 0.22 -8.20 -24.13
N GLY A 214 1.10 -8.31 -23.12
CA GLY A 214 0.72 -8.35 -21.71
C GLY A 214 0.34 -6.98 -21.16
N ARG A 215 0.15 -6.95 -19.84
CA ARG A 215 -0.27 -5.74 -19.10
C ARG A 215 0.52 -5.59 -17.81
N LEU A 216 0.65 -4.35 -17.35
CA LEU A 216 0.98 -4.01 -15.97
C LEU A 216 -0.25 -3.36 -15.35
N PHE A 217 -0.72 -3.87 -14.22
CA PHE A 217 -1.78 -3.26 -13.44
C PHE A 217 -1.22 -2.67 -12.14
N LEU A 218 -1.53 -1.40 -11.88
CA LEU A 218 -1.17 -0.70 -10.66
C LEU A 218 -2.43 -0.33 -9.87
N HIS A 219 -2.47 -0.72 -8.60
CA HIS A 219 -3.33 -0.16 -7.56
C HIS A 219 -2.42 0.58 -6.59
N VAL A 220 -2.56 1.91 -6.52
CA VAL A 220 -1.66 2.77 -5.72
C VAL A 220 -2.47 3.91 -5.12
N PHE A 221 -2.21 4.26 -3.86
CA PHE A 221 -2.83 5.48 -3.33
C PHE A 221 -2.18 6.73 -3.92
N THR A 222 -2.97 7.79 -4.12
CA THR A 222 -2.50 9.00 -4.78
C THR A 222 -3.04 10.26 -4.10
N HIS A 223 -2.28 11.35 -4.21
CA HIS A 223 -2.81 12.70 -4.09
C HIS A 223 -3.35 13.13 -5.45
N ARG A 224 -4.42 13.94 -5.46
CA ARG A 224 -5.12 14.33 -6.69
C ARG A 224 -4.19 14.99 -7.71
N ASP A 225 -3.30 15.88 -7.28
CA ASP A 225 -2.63 16.82 -8.19
C ASP A 225 -1.10 16.83 -8.13
N ARG A 226 -0.48 16.24 -7.10
CA ARG A 226 0.94 16.50 -6.76
C ARG A 226 1.60 15.31 -6.08
N SER A 227 2.82 15.01 -6.51
CA SER A 227 3.68 14.06 -5.82
C SER A 227 4.47 14.73 -4.69
N TYR A 228 4.71 14.00 -3.61
CA TYR A 228 5.64 14.39 -2.56
C TYR A 228 6.25 13.16 -1.89
N ARG A 229 7.39 13.35 -1.21
CA ARG A 229 8.06 12.28 -0.45
C ARG A 229 7.63 12.30 1.01
N PHE A 230 7.59 11.12 1.61
CA PHE A 230 7.58 10.99 3.06
C PHE A 230 9.02 11.15 3.55
N ASP A 231 9.25 12.18 4.35
CA ASP A 231 10.59 12.65 4.69
C ASP A 231 10.92 12.36 6.15
N ARG A 232 11.75 11.33 6.38
CA ARG A 232 12.24 10.99 7.72
C ARG A 232 13.13 12.10 8.30
N ASP A 233 13.77 12.92 7.48
CA ASP A 233 14.58 14.02 7.99
C ASP A 233 13.71 15.20 8.47
N ASP A 234 12.42 15.24 8.12
CA ASP A 234 11.44 16.16 8.70
C ASP A 234 10.92 15.62 10.05
N PRO A 235 11.24 16.25 11.19
CA PRO A 235 10.76 15.80 12.50
C PRO A 235 9.24 15.93 12.69
N SER A 236 8.54 16.60 11.76
CA SER A 236 7.09 16.73 11.75
C SER A 236 6.37 15.70 10.88
N ASP A 237 7.09 14.89 10.10
CA ASP A 237 6.51 13.82 9.28
C ASP A 237 6.41 12.50 10.06
N TRP A 238 5.53 12.47 11.06
CA TRP A 238 5.39 11.32 11.97
C TRP A 238 5.10 10.00 11.25
N ILE A 239 4.38 10.03 10.13
CA ILE A 239 4.10 8.80 9.36
C ILE A 239 5.40 8.28 8.72
N ALA A 240 6.30 9.15 8.22
CA ALA A 240 7.59 8.73 7.69
C ALA A 240 8.51 8.08 8.72
N HIS A 241 8.45 8.54 9.98
CA HIS A 241 9.27 8.02 11.09
C HIS A 241 8.88 6.62 11.56
N HIS A 242 7.61 6.22 11.38
CA HIS A 242 7.08 5.01 12.01
C HIS A 242 6.41 4.05 11.05
N PHE A 243 5.85 4.55 9.94
CA PHE A 243 4.97 3.78 9.06
C PHE A 243 5.32 3.85 7.55
N PHE A 244 6.02 4.89 7.08
CA PHE A 244 6.26 5.09 5.64
C PHE A 244 7.66 5.66 5.37
N THR A 245 8.70 4.95 5.77
CA THR A 245 10.08 5.41 5.56
C THR A 245 10.50 5.30 4.09
N GLY A 246 10.85 6.44 3.46
CA GLY A 246 11.42 6.48 2.11
C GLY A 246 10.43 6.37 0.95
N GLY A 247 9.13 6.25 1.26
CA GLY A 247 8.06 6.19 0.27
C GLY A 247 7.65 7.56 -0.28
N ILE A 248 6.62 7.54 -1.11
CA ILE A 248 6.05 8.70 -1.78
C ILE A 248 4.53 8.69 -1.68
N MET A 249 3.95 9.88 -1.66
CA MET A 249 2.57 10.07 -2.09
C MET A 249 2.61 10.53 -3.54
N PRO A 250 2.27 9.68 -4.52
CA PRO A 250 2.33 10.04 -5.93
C PRO A 250 1.13 10.93 -6.34
N ALA A 251 1.35 11.80 -7.33
CA ALA A 251 0.27 12.43 -8.06
C ALA A 251 -0.56 11.38 -8.81
N HIS A 252 -1.85 11.64 -9.00
CA HIS A 252 -2.73 10.72 -9.72
C HIS A 252 -2.30 10.54 -11.19
N ASP A 253 -1.66 11.52 -11.81
CA ASP A 253 -1.17 11.43 -13.17
C ASP A 253 0.27 10.88 -13.27
N LEU A 254 0.92 10.52 -12.16
CA LEU A 254 2.31 10.07 -12.15
C LEU A 254 2.59 8.89 -13.10
N PRO A 255 1.72 7.85 -13.20
CA PRO A 255 1.92 6.76 -14.17
C PRO A 255 2.01 7.23 -15.64
N HIS A 256 1.39 8.36 -16.00
CA HIS A 256 1.47 8.92 -17.36
C HIS A 256 2.81 9.58 -17.68
N ARG A 257 3.66 9.80 -16.67
CA ARG A 257 4.96 10.50 -16.81
C ARG A 257 6.09 9.59 -17.29
N PHE A 258 5.79 8.34 -17.66
CA PHE A 258 6.74 7.36 -18.21
C PHE A 258 6.32 6.83 -19.60
N PRO A 259 5.95 7.70 -20.56
CA PRO A 259 5.29 7.30 -21.81
C PRO A 259 6.20 6.54 -22.78
N ASP A 260 7.51 6.58 -22.59
CA ASP A 260 8.51 5.81 -23.33
C ASP A 260 8.57 4.34 -22.90
N LEU A 261 8.10 4.00 -21.70
CA LEU A 261 8.06 2.63 -21.18
C LEU A 261 6.66 2.02 -21.28
N PHE A 262 5.64 2.77 -20.86
CA PHE A 262 4.26 2.29 -20.83
C PHE A 262 3.28 3.35 -21.30
N THR A 263 2.18 2.90 -21.91
CA THR A 263 0.99 3.72 -22.15
C THR A 263 -0.10 3.28 -21.19
N VAL A 264 -0.74 4.23 -20.51
CA VAL A 264 -1.94 3.97 -19.72
C VAL A 264 -3.10 3.74 -20.68
N ASP A 265 -3.63 2.51 -20.68
CA ASP A 265 -4.73 2.08 -21.54
C ASP A 265 -6.09 2.43 -20.91
N GLU A 266 -6.21 2.15 -19.62
CA GLU A 266 -7.40 2.47 -18.81
C GLU A 266 -6.97 2.98 -17.43
N GLU A 267 -7.77 3.90 -16.89
CA GLU A 267 -7.53 4.55 -15.60
C GLU A 267 -8.85 4.65 -14.81
N TRP A 268 -8.77 4.42 -13.50
CA TRP A 268 -9.88 4.62 -12.58
C TRP A 268 -9.40 5.26 -11.29
N ARG A 269 -10.32 5.96 -10.61
CA ARG A 269 -10.08 6.56 -9.31
C ARG A 269 -11.13 6.13 -8.31
N TRP A 270 -10.70 5.58 -7.19
CA TRP A 270 -11.52 5.36 -6.01
C TRP A 270 -11.41 6.58 -5.09
N SER A 271 -12.56 7.06 -4.60
CA SER A 271 -12.58 8.08 -3.55
C SER A 271 -11.83 7.58 -2.32
N GLY A 272 -11.09 8.47 -1.65
CA GLY A 272 -10.44 8.15 -0.38
C GLY A 272 -11.41 7.70 0.71
N THR A 273 -12.71 7.94 0.56
CA THR A 273 -13.74 7.42 1.49
C THR A 273 -13.70 5.90 1.65
N HIS A 274 -13.31 5.17 0.61
CA HIS A 274 -13.12 3.72 0.69
C HIS A 274 -11.97 3.34 1.62
N TYR A 275 -10.83 4.04 1.52
CA TYR A 275 -9.69 3.78 2.39
C TYR A 275 -9.97 4.30 3.81
N ARG A 276 -10.64 5.44 3.94
CA ARG A 276 -11.14 5.93 5.24
C ARG A 276 -11.93 4.85 5.96
N ARG A 277 -12.92 4.26 5.28
CA ARG A 277 -13.75 3.23 5.85
C ARG A 277 -12.96 1.97 6.17
N THR A 278 -12.06 1.56 5.29
CA THR A 278 -11.13 0.43 5.53
C THR A 278 -10.36 0.61 6.83
N ALA A 279 -9.74 1.79 7.04
CA ALA A 279 -8.96 2.07 8.22
C ALA A 279 -9.80 2.15 9.51
N LEU A 280 -11.04 2.64 9.42
CA LEU A 280 -11.98 2.66 10.54
C LEU A 280 -12.47 1.25 10.91
N ASP A 281 -12.70 0.38 9.93
CA ASP A 281 -13.07 -1.02 10.18
C ASP A 281 -11.90 -1.79 10.82
N TRP A 282 -10.65 -1.53 10.38
CA TRP A 282 -9.45 -2.06 11.05
C TRP A 282 -9.33 -1.54 12.48
N LEU A 283 -9.54 -0.24 12.72
CA LEU A 283 -9.54 0.33 14.06
C LEU A 283 -10.60 -0.31 14.97
N ALA A 284 -11.81 -0.51 14.46
CA ALA A 284 -12.88 -1.17 15.21
C ALA A 284 -12.53 -2.63 15.55
N ASN A 285 -11.86 -3.35 14.65
CA ASN A 285 -11.35 -4.69 14.93
C ASN A 285 -10.22 -4.68 15.97
N PHE A 286 -9.29 -3.72 15.86
CA PHE A 286 -8.20 -3.52 16.82
C PHE A 286 -8.75 -3.29 18.24
N ASP A 287 -9.79 -2.46 18.38
CA ASP A 287 -10.45 -2.20 19.66
C ASP A 287 -11.18 -3.41 20.22
N ARG A 288 -11.91 -4.13 19.36
CA ARG A 288 -12.62 -5.35 19.75
C ARG A 288 -11.68 -6.47 20.19
N GLU A 289 -10.51 -6.59 19.56
CA GLU A 289 -9.54 -7.66 19.82
C GLU A 289 -8.40 -7.20 20.75
N ILE A 290 -8.52 -6.04 21.41
CA ILE A 290 -7.41 -5.41 22.15
C ILE A 290 -6.78 -6.33 23.20
N ASP A 291 -7.58 -7.14 23.89
CA ASP A 291 -7.09 -8.09 24.91
C ASP A 291 -6.22 -9.20 24.32
N ARG A 292 -6.40 -9.52 23.03
CA ARG A 292 -5.57 -10.47 22.30
C ARG A 292 -4.40 -9.79 21.59
N VAL A 293 -4.50 -8.50 21.29
CA VAL A 293 -3.42 -7.71 20.68
C VAL A 293 -2.35 -7.34 21.72
N ARG A 294 -2.74 -7.01 22.96
CA ARG A 294 -1.80 -6.61 24.03
C ARG A 294 -0.66 -7.62 24.27
N PRO A 295 -0.92 -8.94 24.41
CA PRO A 295 0.17 -9.91 24.59
C PRO A 295 1.13 -9.98 23.41
N ILE A 296 0.61 -9.87 22.17
CA ILE A 296 1.43 -9.84 20.96
C ILE A 296 2.39 -8.65 21.02
N PHE A 297 1.89 -7.47 21.40
CA PHE A 297 2.72 -6.27 21.46
C PHE A 297 3.72 -6.31 22.61
N ALA A 298 3.37 -6.93 23.75
CA ALA A 298 4.30 -7.16 24.84
C ALA A 298 5.45 -8.08 24.43
N GLU A 299 5.19 -9.10 23.61
CA GLU A 299 6.23 -9.99 23.07
C GLU A 299 7.12 -9.28 22.05
N VAL A 300 6.53 -8.51 21.13
CA VAL A 300 7.27 -7.87 20.02
C VAL A 300 8.03 -6.63 20.47
N TYR A 301 7.42 -5.78 21.29
CA TYR A 301 7.95 -4.45 21.63
C TYR A 301 8.40 -4.31 23.08
N ASP A 302 8.23 -5.35 23.90
CA ASP A 302 8.64 -5.37 25.31
C ASP A 302 8.17 -4.11 26.07
N LYS A 303 9.10 -3.34 26.66
CA LYS A 303 8.83 -2.11 27.41
C LYS A 303 8.08 -1.03 26.62
N ASP A 304 8.15 -1.06 25.29
CA ASP A 304 7.55 -0.07 24.40
C ASP A 304 6.15 -0.48 23.92
N ALA A 305 5.62 -1.64 24.35
CA ALA A 305 4.32 -2.18 23.91
C ALA A 305 3.16 -1.18 24.04
N HIS A 306 3.08 -0.46 25.17
CA HIS A 306 2.04 0.54 25.37
C HIS A 306 2.13 1.72 24.40
N LEU A 307 3.35 2.14 24.05
CA LEU A 307 3.57 3.21 23.08
C LEU A 307 3.19 2.72 21.68
N TRP A 308 3.58 1.50 21.31
CA TRP A 308 3.25 0.93 20.01
C TRP A 308 1.76 0.68 19.82
N LEU A 309 1.01 0.30 20.87
CA LEU A 309 -0.45 0.23 20.80
C LEU A 309 -1.07 1.58 20.42
N ARG A 310 -0.54 2.67 20.97
CA ARG A 310 -0.99 4.03 20.61
C ARG A 310 -0.58 4.39 19.18
N ARG A 311 0.64 4.06 18.76
CA ARG A 311 1.12 4.30 17.39
C ARG A 311 0.26 3.58 16.35
N TRP A 312 -0.09 2.32 16.59
CA TRP A 312 -0.98 1.58 15.69
C TRP A 312 -2.40 2.18 15.64
N ARG A 313 -2.95 2.62 16.78
CA ARG A 313 -4.21 3.39 16.77
C ARG A 313 -4.08 4.67 15.94
N LEU A 314 -3.02 5.44 16.16
CA LEU A 314 -2.74 6.67 15.44
C LEU A 314 -2.53 6.43 13.95
N PHE A 315 -1.92 5.31 13.56
CA PHE A 315 -1.80 4.91 12.16
C PHE A 315 -3.18 4.74 11.51
N PHE A 316 -4.08 3.96 12.12
CA PHE A 316 -5.44 3.81 11.56
C PHE A 316 -6.19 5.14 11.48
N LEU A 317 -6.08 5.99 12.50
CA LEU A 317 -6.70 7.32 12.50
C LEU A 317 -6.06 8.25 11.45
N ALA A 318 -4.74 8.21 11.27
CA ALA A 318 -4.02 8.99 10.27
C ALA A 318 -4.45 8.60 8.86
N THR A 319 -4.50 7.29 8.55
CA THR A 319 -5.04 6.78 7.29
C THR A 319 -6.50 7.20 7.11
N ALA A 320 -7.33 7.05 8.13
CA ALA A 320 -8.74 7.45 8.07
C ALA A 320 -8.93 8.96 7.82
N GLY A 321 -8.16 9.80 8.52
CA GLY A 321 -8.22 11.25 8.39
C GLY A 321 -7.70 11.74 7.04
N LEU A 322 -6.55 11.21 6.58
CA LEU A 322 -5.92 11.59 5.31
C LEU A 322 -6.85 11.29 4.12
N PHE A 323 -7.25 10.03 3.97
CA PHE A 323 -8.11 9.62 2.86
C PHE A 323 -9.57 10.08 3.05
N GLY A 324 -9.96 10.44 4.27
CA GLY A 324 -11.26 11.01 4.56
C GLY A 324 -11.39 12.51 4.31
N HIS A 325 -10.26 13.22 4.14
CA HIS A 325 -10.23 14.67 4.01
C HIS A 325 -11.01 15.13 2.78
N GLU A 326 -11.86 16.14 2.97
CA GLU A 326 -12.79 16.66 1.94
C GLU A 326 -13.53 15.53 1.20
N ASN A 327 -14.15 14.62 1.95
CA ASN A 327 -14.92 13.50 1.41
C ASN A 327 -14.13 12.60 0.43
N GLY A 328 -12.81 12.49 0.63
CA GLY A 328 -11.94 11.63 -0.17
C GLY A 328 -11.60 12.17 -1.56
N ASP A 329 -11.77 13.48 -1.76
CA ASP A 329 -11.49 14.12 -3.04
C ASP A 329 -10.01 14.49 -3.21
N ILE A 330 -9.26 14.66 -2.11
CA ILE A 330 -7.85 15.10 -2.16
C ILE A 330 -6.88 13.93 -2.24
N TRP A 331 -7.05 12.93 -1.37
CA TRP A 331 -6.32 11.67 -1.41
C TRP A 331 -7.26 10.53 -1.76
N GLY A 332 -6.84 9.66 -2.66
CA GLY A 332 -7.65 8.54 -3.16
C GLY A 332 -6.78 7.37 -3.57
N VAL A 333 -7.35 6.45 -4.35
CA VAL A 333 -6.62 5.31 -4.90
C VAL A 333 -6.80 5.30 -6.42
N GLY A 334 -5.69 5.22 -7.14
CA GLY A 334 -5.66 5.07 -8.59
C GLY A 334 -5.49 3.62 -9.00
N HIS A 335 -6.29 3.21 -9.97
CA HIS A 335 -6.10 1.97 -10.72
C HIS A 335 -5.66 2.32 -12.13
N TYR A 336 -4.64 1.64 -12.63
CA TYR A 336 -4.10 1.88 -13.98
C TYR A 336 -3.83 0.55 -14.65
N LEU A 337 -4.37 0.38 -15.85
CA LEU A 337 -4.01 -0.72 -16.74
C LEU A 337 -3.04 -0.17 -17.78
N LEU A 338 -1.80 -0.65 -17.78
CA LEU A 338 -0.73 -0.16 -18.64
C LEU A 338 -0.34 -1.21 -19.68
N LYS A 339 -0.06 -0.75 -20.90
CA LYS A 339 0.50 -1.55 -22.00
C LYS A 339 1.98 -1.21 -22.18
N PRO A 340 2.87 -2.21 -22.30
CA PRO A 340 4.28 -1.94 -22.58
C PRO A 340 4.40 -1.27 -23.95
N ARG A 341 5.18 -0.19 -24.02
CA ARG A 341 5.46 0.47 -25.30
C ARG A 341 6.37 -0.42 -26.14
N ARG A 342 5.99 -0.62 -27.39
CA ARG A 342 6.83 -1.28 -28.39
C ARG A 342 7.85 -0.27 -28.92
N SER A 343 9.10 -0.70 -28.97
CA SER A 343 10.20 0.01 -29.63
C SER A 343 9.93 0.22 -31.12
#